data_AF-R7R0S8-F1
#
_entry.id   AF-R7R0S8-F1
#
_cell.length_a   1.000
_cell.length_b   1.000
_cell.length_c   1.000
_cell.angle_alpha   90.00
_cell.angle_beta   90.00
_cell.angle_gamma   90.00
#
_symmetry.space_group_name_H-M   'P 1'
#
loop_
_entity.id
_entity.type
_entity.pdbx_description
1 polymer ?
#
loop_
_entity_poly.entity_id
_entity_poly.type
_entity_poly.pdbx_seq_one_letter_code
_entity_poly.pdbx_strand_id
1 'polypeptide(L)'
;MSQVSFDDTMEKLAELEQFAENYAGNTQGADAKALASCYLFSDRYSGGLWEKVGIRKDADFERYVKEQDAGLSSLKEVETLSVPAGYEVDFLHMAASLYVGDDAGGWIGDLTEFAWELKNNGITEKENAAARFLSADSYWNEADFYADIDAANMRKTYQRNTLSETLLTYYGKDTDSAEEHLGQFVSDRFFADSKEELEQAVFSGYRTHWLTQELLTAFELDASEDQSSLKLASDTMADYLYAHAKLPETGQIETKKEELFEDTEFPYWSEDTAGMVVTDETGQVSGAGLAGIAVLLLVAVFLFIAWNRKK
;
A
#
# COMPACT_ATOMS: atom_id res chain seq x y z
N MET A 1 -4.36 -21.21 -18.23
CA MET A 1 -5.13 -20.00 -18.52
C MET A 1 -4.24 -19.13 -19.41
N SER A 2 -4.75 -18.47 -20.44
CA SER A 2 -3.93 -17.49 -21.17
C SER A 2 -3.64 -16.35 -20.21
N GLN A 3 -2.36 -16.07 -19.97
CA GLN A 3 -1.91 -14.94 -19.18
C GLN A 3 -2.51 -13.67 -19.78
N VAL A 4 -3.20 -12.87 -18.97
CA VAL A 4 -3.75 -11.57 -19.41
C VAL A 4 -2.54 -10.66 -19.66
N SER A 5 -2.49 -10.00 -20.83
CA SER A 5 -1.37 -9.12 -21.13
C SER A 5 -1.47 -7.81 -20.35
N PHE A 6 -0.34 -7.13 -20.18
CA PHE A 6 -0.31 -5.79 -19.60
C PHE A 6 -1.24 -4.83 -20.37
N ASP A 7 -1.15 -4.81 -21.69
CA ASP A 7 -1.95 -3.94 -22.56
C ASP A 7 -3.45 -4.23 -22.43
N ASP A 8 -3.87 -5.52 -22.45
CA ASP A 8 -5.28 -5.89 -22.27
C ASP A 8 -5.80 -5.47 -20.88
N THR A 9 -4.95 -5.53 -19.87
CA THR A 9 -5.29 -5.08 -18.51
C THR A 9 -5.48 -3.57 -18.48
N MET A 10 -4.61 -2.80 -19.14
CA MET A 10 -4.70 -1.34 -19.20
C MET A 10 -5.94 -0.87 -19.97
N GLU A 11 -6.29 -1.54 -21.08
CA GLU A 11 -7.51 -1.23 -21.84
C GLU A 11 -8.77 -1.40 -20.98
N LYS A 12 -8.87 -2.52 -20.26
CA LYS A 12 -9.99 -2.79 -19.35
C LYS A 12 -10.02 -1.84 -18.15
N LEU A 13 -8.87 -1.47 -17.60
CA LEU A 13 -8.80 -0.48 -16.53
C LEU A 13 -9.29 0.89 -16.99
N ALA A 14 -8.86 1.34 -18.16
CA ALA A 14 -9.33 2.60 -18.74
C ALA A 14 -10.86 2.60 -18.96
N GLU A 15 -11.43 1.46 -19.38
CA GLU A 15 -12.88 1.30 -19.51
C GLU A 15 -13.61 1.35 -18.15
N LEU A 16 -13.09 0.64 -17.13
CA LEU A 16 -13.62 0.69 -15.76
C LEU A 16 -13.58 2.12 -15.18
N GLU A 17 -12.48 2.84 -15.40
CA GLU A 17 -12.30 4.22 -14.95
C GLU A 17 -13.29 5.16 -15.64
N GLN A 18 -13.52 4.99 -16.94
CA GLN A 18 -14.56 5.72 -17.66
C GLN A 18 -15.97 5.43 -17.11
N PHE A 19 -16.27 4.19 -16.76
CA PHE A 19 -17.55 3.85 -16.11
C PHE A 19 -17.68 4.49 -14.74
N ALA A 20 -16.59 4.55 -13.96
CA ALA A 20 -16.58 5.23 -12.67
C ALA A 20 -16.83 6.74 -12.81
N GLU A 21 -16.21 7.40 -13.79
CA GLU A 21 -16.46 8.81 -14.10
C GLU A 21 -17.92 9.07 -14.49
N ASN A 22 -18.47 8.25 -15.38
CA ASN A 22 -19.87 8.35 -15.80
C ASN A 22 -20.84 8.15 -14.63
N TYR A 23 -20.56 7.16 -13.75
CA TYR A 23 -21.38 6.90 -12.58
C TYR A 23 -21.31 8.04 -11.57
N ALA A 24 -20.10 8.53 -11.28
CA ALA A 24 -19.88 9.63 -10.35
C ALA A 24 -20.52 10.95 -10.84
N GLY A 25 -20.47 11.22 -12.14
CA GLY A 25 -21.15 12.38 -12.75
C GLY A 25 -22.66 12.39 -12.55
N ASN A 26 -23.28 11.24 -12.27
CA ASN A 26 -24.71 11.08 -12.02
C ASN A 26 -25.06 10.79 -10.55
N THR A 27 -24.06 10.65 -9.68
CA THR A 27 -24.22 10.21 -8.29
C THR A 27 -23.54 11.23 -7.37
N GLN A 28 -24.35 12.01 -6.65
CA GLN A 28 -23.84 13.08 -5.79
C GLN A 28 -22.87 12.54 -4.72
N GLY A 29 -21.67 13.10 -4.66
CA GLY A 29 -20.66 12.78 -3.66
C GLY A 29 -19.85 11.51 -3.94
N ALA A 30 -20.05 10.85 -5.09
CA ALA A 30 -19.23 9.73 -5.50
C ALA A 30 -17.87 10.21 -6.03
N ASP A 31 -16.80 9.51 -5.64
CA ASP A 31 -15.44 9.71 -6.14
C ASP A 31 -15.14 8.62 -7.18
N ALA A 32 -14.94 9.02 -8.44
CA ALA A 32 -14.69 8.10 -9.55
C ALA A 32 -13.42 7.25 -9.34
N LYS A 33 -12.34 7.85 -8.82
CA LYS A 33 -11.08 7.13 -8.58
C LYS A 33 -11.27 6.09 -7.48
N ALA A 34 -11.97 6.44 -6.40
CA ALA A 34 -12.29 5.52 -5.32
C ALA A 34 -13.18 4.37 -5.79
N LEU A 35 -14.19 4.66 -6.62
CA LEU A 35 -15.07 3.65 -7.20
C LEU A 35 -14.32 2.64 -8.08
N ALA A 36 -13.51 3.13 -9.03
CA ALA A 36 -12.73 2.27 -9.91
C ALA A 36 -11.72 1.43 -9.12
N SER A 37 -11.01 2.03 -8.17
CA SER A 37 -10.01 1.34 -7.35
C SER A 37 -10.65 0.27 -6.46
N CYS A 38 -11.63 0.65 -5.63
CA CYS A 38 -12.25 -0.27 -4.70
C CYS A 38 -13.01 -1.39 -5.42
N TYR A 39 -13.49 -1.17 -6.65
CA TYR A 39 -14.07 -2.24 -7.47
C TYR A 39 -13.08 -3.40 -7.66
N LEU A 40 -11.80 -3.12 -7.90
CA LEU A 40 -10.79 -4.14 -8.18
C LEU A 40 -10.55 -5.07 -6.99
N PHE A 41 -10.38 -4.51 -5.79
CA PHE A 41 -9.72 -5.22 -4.70
C PHE A 41 -10.55 -5.33 -3.41
N SER A 42 -11.71 -4.68 -3.31
CA SER A 42 -12.53 -4.71 -2.07
C SER A 42 -13.08 -6.10 -1.73
N ASP A 43 -13.16 -7.02 -2.69
CA ASP A 43 -13.52 -8.41 -2.40
C ASP A 43 -12.38 -9.14 -1.65
N ARG A 44 -11.11 -8.79 -1.90
CA ARG A 44 -9.92 -9.35 -1.24
C ARG A 44 -9.56 -8.61 0.05
N TYR A 45 -9.61 -7.27 0.01
CA TYR A 45 -9.23 -6.39 1.12
C TYR A 45 -10.45 -5.71 1.72
N SER A 46 -11.22 -6.46 2.51
CA SER A 46 -12.39 -5.96 3.24
C SER A 46 -12.28 -6.16 4.74
N GLY A 47 -13.03 -5.36 5.50
CA GLY A 47 -13.07 -5.40 6.96
C GLY A 47 -11.82 -4.86 7.65
N GLY A 48 -11.89 -4.73 8.97
CA GLY A 48 -10.72 -4.47 9.82
C GLY A 48 -10.01 -3.14 9.52
N LEU A 49 -8.69 -3.19 9.32
CA LEU A 49 -7.86 -2.02 8.98
C LEU A 49 -8.17 -1.48 7.58
N TRP A 50 -8.54 -2.34 6.62
CA TRP A 50 -8.82 -1.94 5.24
C TRP A 50 -10.03 -1.00 5.11
N GLU A 51 -11.11 -1.26 5.85
CA GLU A 51 -12.25 -0.33 5.92
C GLU A 51 -11.91 1.02 6.56
N LYS A 52 -10.94 1.04 7.49
CA LYS A 52 -10.48 2.27 8.15
C LYS A 52 -9.68 3.16 7.21
N VAL A 53 -8.91 2.56 6.29
CA VAL A 53 -8.15 3.27 5.26
C VAL A 53 -8.98 3.54 3.99
N GLY A 54 -10.31 3.41 4.08
CA GLY A 54 -11.23 3.87 3.04
C GLY A 54 -11.52 2.85 1.93
N ILE A 55 -11.09 1.58 2.07
CA ILE A 55 -11.47 0.52 1.13
C ILE A 55 -12.90 0.10 1.43
N ARG A 56 -13.82 0.39 0.50
CA ARG A 56 -15.24 0.07 0.66
C ARG A 56 -15.83 -0.40 -0.65
N LYS A 57 -16.54 -1.52 -0.59
CA LYS A 57 -17.30 -2.05 -1.71
C LYS A 57 -18.56 -1.21 -1.96
N ASP A 58 -18.75 -0.76 -3.19
CA ASP A 58 -19.99 -0.10 -3.64
C ASP A 58 -20.82 -1.06 -4.49
N ALA A 59 -21.88 -1.60 -3.89
CA ALA A 59 -22.73 -2.61 -4.55
C ALA A 59 -23.56 -2.05 -5.72
N ASP A 60 -23.85 -0.75 -5.72
CA ASP A 60 -24.62 -0.12 -6.79
C ASP A 60 -23.72 0.15 -8.00
N PHE A 61 -22.49 0.59 -7.76
CA PHE A 61 -21.46 0.68 -8.79
C PHE A 61 -21.09 -0.68 -9.38
N GLU A 62 -20.95 -1.73 -8.56
CA GLU A 62 -20.70 -3.09 -9.09
C GLU A 62 -21.81 -3.57 -10.02
N ARG A 63 -23.07 -3.30 -9.66
CA ARG A 63 -24.21 -3.64 -10.50
C ARG A 63 -24.19 -2.81 -11.79
N TYR A 64 -23.88 -1.52 -11.69
CA TYR A 64 -23.74 -0.64 -12.85
C TYR A 64 -22.66 -1.15 -13.83
N VAL A 65 -21.45 -1.45 -13.34
CA VAL A 65 -20.37 -2.01 -14.18
C VAL A 65 -20.82 -3.30 -14.84
N LYS A 66 -21.45 -4.21 -14.10
CA LYS A 66 -21.96 -5.48 -14.65
C LYS A 66 -23.01 -5.29 -15.75
N GLU A 67 -23.83 -4.24 -15.66
CA GLU A 67 -24.83 -3.89 -16.68
C GLU A 67 -24.20 -3.26 -17.92
N GLN A 68 -23.10 -2.51 -17.78
CA GLN A 68 -22.37 -1.91 -18.90
C GLN A 68 -21.46 -2.94 -19.60
N ASP A 69 -20.57 -3.58 -18.85
CA ASP A 69 -19.74 -4.70 -19.32
C ASP A 69 -19.42 -5.68 -18.17
N ALA A 70 -20.03 -6.86 -18.25
CA ALA A 70 -19.74 -7.94 -17.30
C ALA A 70 -18.31 -8.51 -17.45
N GLY A 71 -17.65 -8.29 -18.59
CA GLY A 71 -16.27 -8.72 -18.86
C GLY A 71 -15.23 -8.06 -17.95
N LEU A 72 -15.50 -6.85 -17.47
CA LEU A 72 -14.61 -6.13 -16.53
C LEU A 72 -14.45 -6.82 -15.18
N SER A 73 -15.35 -7.74 -14.81
CA SER A 73 -15.17 -8.57 -13.61
C SER A 73 -13.88 -9.40 -13.65
N SER A 74 -13.33 -9.69 -14.84
CA SER A 74 -12.06 -10.38 -14.98
C SER A 74 -10.86 -9.62 -14.40
N LEU A 75 -10.95 -8.29 -14.23
CA LEU A 75 -9.90 -7.50 -13.57
C LEU A 75 -9.70 -7.90 -12.10
N LYS A 76 -10.76 -8.38 -11.43
CA LYS A 76 -10.72 -8.82 -10.04
C LYS A 76 -10.02 -10.17 -9.84
N GLU A 77 -9.72 -10.87 -10.94
CA GLU A 77 -9.10 -12.19 -10.95
C GLU A 77 -7.64 -12.13 -11.44
N VAL A 78 -7.11 -10.93 -11.72
CA VAL A 78 -5.71 -10.74 -12.09
C VAL A 78 -4.89 -10.74 -10.81
N GLU A 79 -4.50 -11.93 -10.35
CA GLU A 79 -3.64 -12.10 -9.17
C GLU A 79 -2.23 -11.58 -9.47
N THR A 80 -1.56 -12.14 -10.48
CA THR A 80 -0.25 -11.65 -10.95
C THR A 80 -0.36 -11.00 -12.33
N LEU A 81 0.40 -9.91 -12.51
CA LEU A 81 0.52 -9.19 -13.78
C LEU A 81 1.98 -9.11 -14.19
N SER A 82 2.32 -9.64 -15.37
CA SER A 82 3.64 -9.43 -15.96
C SER A 82 3.74 -8.00 -16.46
N VAL A 83 4.72 -7.26 -15.96
CA VAL A 83 4.94 -5.86 -16.34
C VAL A 83 5.99 -5.75 -17.46
N PRO A 84 5.95 -4.69 -18.27
CA PRO A 84 6.95 -4.45 -19.33
C PRO A 84 8.41 -4.49 -18.85
N ALA A 85 8.66 -4.15 -17.59
CA ALA A 85 9.98 -4.21 -16.95
C ALA A 85 10.54 -5.63 -16.73
N GLY A 86 9.78 -6.69 -17.05
CA GLY A 86 10.28 -8.07 -17.15
C GLY A 86 10.09 -8.94 -15.89
N TYR A 87 9.27 -8.52 -14.94
CA TYR A 87 8.91 -9.28 -13.73
C TYR A 87 7.39 -9.30 -13.53
N GLU A 88 6.92 -9.96 -12.49
CA GLU A 88 5.49 -10.02 -12.12
C GLU A 88 5.23 -9.27 -10.82
N VAL A 89 4.06 -8.63 -10.74
CA VAL A 89 3.55 -7.98 -9.52
C VAL A 89 2.21 -8.58 -9.12
N ASP A 90 1.90 -8.61 -7.82
CA ASP A 90 0.52 -8.80 -7.38
C ASP A 90 -0.27 -7.54 -7.72
N PHE A 91 -1.12 -7.64 -8.74
CA PHE A 91 -1.77 -6.47 -9.32
C PHE A 91 -2.80 -5.85 -8.37
N LEU A 92 -3.59 -6.70 -7.71
CA LEU A 92 -4.61 -6.22 -6.79
C LEU A 92 -3.99 -5.67 -5.50
N HIS A 93 -2.91 -6.28 -5.03
CA HIS A 93 -2.11 -5.76 -3.93
C HIS A 93 -1.57 -4.37 -4.29
N MET A 94 -0.86 -4.24 -5.41
CA MET A 94 -0.28 -2.96 -5.86
C MET A 94 -1.35 -1.85 -5.95
N ALA A 95 -2.51 -2.16 -6.53
CA ALA A 95 -3.63 -1.23 -6.65
C ALA A 95 -4.18 -0.81 -5.27
N ALA A 96 -4.31 -1.75 -4.33
CA ALA A 96 -4.73 -1.44 -2.96
C ALA A 96 -3.69 -0.57 -2.23
N SER A 97 -2.40 -0.91 -2.31
CA SER A 97 -1.30 -0.16 -1.68
C SER A 97 -1.22 1.28 -2.22
N LEU A 98 -1.42 1.46 -3.53
CA LEU A 98 -1.53 2.78 -4.15
C LEU A 98 -2.73 3.57 -3.66
N TYR A 99 -3.90 2.93 -3.57
CA TYR A 99 -5.13 3.57 -3.11
C TYR A 99 -5.04 4.02 -1.65
N VAL A 100 -4.46 3.19 -0.77
CA VAL A 100 -4.19 3.57 0.63
C VAL A 100 -3.25 4.77 0.69
N GLY A 101 -2.28 4.85 -0.22
CA GLY A 101 -1.43 6.02 -0.36
C GLY A 101 -0.45 6.23 0.79
N ASP A 102 -0.17 5.17 1.58
CA ASP A 102 0.73 5.17 2.72
C ASP A 102 1.58 3.88 2.71
N ASP A 103 2.81 3.95 3.22
CA ASP A 103 3.74 2.81 3.19
C ASP A 103 3.26 1.63 4.04
N ALA A 104 2.45 1.89 5.06
CA ALA A 104 1.78 0.86 5.87
C ALA A 104 0.72 0.06 5.11
N GLY A 105 0.23 0.59 3.97
CA GLY A 105 -0.65 -0.13 3.07
C GLY A 105 0.07 -1.07 2.11
N GLY A 106 1.40 -1.05 2.08
CA GLY A 106 2.26 -1.94 1.28
C GLY A 106 3.47 -2.41 2.09
N TRP A 107 4.69 -2.04 1.66
CA TRP A 107 5.95 -2.61 2.18
C TRP A 107 6.11 -2.63 3.71
N ILE A 108 5.57 -1.66 4.47
CA ILE A 108 5.64 -1.70 5.94
C ILE A 108 4.67 -2.74 6.53
N GLY A 109 3.51 -2.91 5.91
CA GLY A 109 2.54 -3.95 6.25
C GLY A 109 3.13 -5.34 6.04
N ASP A 110 3.61 -5.59 4.82
CA ASP A 110 4.17 -6.90 4.46
C ASP A 110 5.50 -7.20 5.17
N LEU A 111 6.33 -6.19 5.44
CA LEU A 111 7.50 -6.34 6.30
C LEU A 111 7.10 -6.76 7.73
N THR A 112 5.97 -6.26 8.24
CA THR A 112 5.45 -6.65 9.55
C THR A 112 4.94 -8.09 9.54
N GLU A 113 4.21 -8.48 8.49
CA GLU A 113 3.74 -9.86 8.33
C GLU A 113 4.91 -10.83 8.14
N PHE A 114 5.95 -10.43 7.40
CA PHE A 114 7.18 -11.20 7.27
C PHE A 114 7.90 -11.36 8.61
N ALA A 115 8.00 -10.30 9.43
CA ALA A 115 8.57 -10.42 10.77
C ALA A 115 7.76 -11.36 11.68
N TRP A 116 6.43 -11.34 11.56
CA TRP A 116 5.54 -12.29 12.23
C TRP A 116 5.79 -13.72 11.76
N GLU A 117 5.95 -13.93 10.46
CA GLU A 117 6.29 -15.23 9.88
C GLU A 117 7.62 -15.76 10.44
N LEU A 118 8.67 -14.93 10.44
CA LEU A 118 9.99 -15.31 10.98
C LEU A 118 9.89 -15.74 12.45
N LYS A 119 9.16 -14.96 13.28
CA LYS A 119 8.89 -15.28 14.69
C LYS A 119 8.21 -16.64 14.83
N ASN A 120 7.08 -16.85 14.16
CA ASN A 120 6.26 -18.05 14.37
C ASN A 120 6.87 -19.32 13.79
N ASN A 121 7.73 -19.18 12.78
CA ASN A 121 8.50 -20.28 12.22
C ASN A 121 9.83 -20.51 12.94
N GLY A 122 10.18 -19.68 13.93
CA GLY A 122 11.44 -19.79 14.68
C GLY A 122 12.69 -19.53 13.83
N ILE A 123 12.57 -18.69 12.79
CA ILE A 123 13.67 -18.35 11.89
C ILE A 123 14.47 -17.21 12.51
N THR A 124 15.71 -17.49 12.91
CA THR A 124 16.60 -16.51 13.56
C THR A 124 17.85 -16.17 12.75
N GLU A 125 18.20 -16.99 11.77
CA GLU A 125 19.42 -16.85 10.97
C GLU A 125 19.14 -16.10 9.66
N LYS A 126 20.04 -15.19 9.26
CA LYS A 126 19.90 -14.36 8.04
C LYS A 126 19.74 -15.20 6.78
N GLU A 127 20.48 -16.30 6.66
CA GLU A 127 20.42 -17.16 5.47
C GLU A 127 19.06 -17.84 5.31
N ASN A 128 18.43 -18.23 6.41
CA ASN A 128 17.11 -18.85 6.40
C ASN A 128 16.02 -17.80 6.15
N ALA A 129 16.17 -16.59 6.70
CA ALA A 129 15.27 -15.48 6.41
C ALA A 129 15.34 -15.10 4.92
N ALA A 130 16.54 -14.97 4.35
CA ALA A 130 16.75 -14.70 2.93
C ALA A 130 16.20 -15.81 2.02
N ALA A 131 16.30 -17.08 2.42
CA ALA A 131 15.71 -18.19 1.67
C ALA A 131 14.17 -18.21 1.76
N ARG A 132 13.60 -17.67 2.84
CA ARG A 132 12.16 -17.55 3.01
C ARG A 132 11.60 -16.36 2.25
N PHE A 133 12.29 -15.22 2.31
CA PHE A 133 11.94 -13.99 1.64
C PHE A 133 11.75 -14.21 0.13
N LEU A 134 10.69 -13.64 -0.44
CA LEU A 134 10.30 -13.78 -1.85
C LEU A 134 9.94 -15.20 -2.30
N SER A 135 10.02 -16.22 -1.44
CA SER A 135 9.57 -17.56 -1.79
C SER A 135 8.06 -17.60 -2.00
N ALA A 136 7.58 -18.46 -2.89
CA ALA A 136 6.15 -18.58 -3.22
C ALA A 136 5.25 -18.88 -2.02
N ASP A 137 5.81 -19.50 -0.98
CA ASP A 137 5.08 -19.84 0.24
C ASP A 137 5.18 -18.74 1.32
N SER A 138 5.98 -17.68 1.12
CA SER A 138 6.11 -16.58 2.08
C SER A 138 4.94 -15.62 1.96
N TYR A 139 4.61 -14.99 3.09
CA TYR A 139 3.65 -13.88 3.12
C TYR A 139 4.13 -12.64 2.38
N TRP A 140 5.44 -12.51 2.13
CA TRP A 140 6.01 -11.46 1.29
C TRP A 140 6.77 -12.10 0.13
N ASN A 141 6.01 -12.70 -0.77
CA ASN A 141 6.53 -13.36 -1.97
C ASN A 141 7.03 -12.33 -3.00
N GLU A 142 7.66 -12.80 -4.08
CA GLU A 142 8.25 -11.94 -5.11
C GLU A 142 7.25 -10.96 -5.74
N ALA A 143 6.01 -11.40 -6.01
CA ALA A 143 5.00 -10.57 -6.66
C ALA A 143 4.48 -9.46 -5.74
N ASP A 144 4.24 -9.76 -4.46
CA ASP A 144 3.85 -8.76 -3.45
C ASP A 144 4.99 -7.76 -3.18
N PHE A 145 6.24 -8.24 -3.09
CA PHE A 145 7.39 -7.37 -2.90
C PHE A 145 7.55 -6.35 -4.03
N TYR A 146 7.46 -6.78 -5.29
CA TYR A 146 7.55 -5.82 -6.39
C TYR A 146 6.32 -4.90 -6.45
N ALA A 147 5.12 -5.41 -6.17
CA ALA A 147 3.91 -4.61 -6.05
C ALA A 147 4.07 -3.47 -5.03
N ASP A 148 4.65 -3.76 -3.88
CA ASP A 148 4.93 -2.81 -2.80
C ASP A 148 5.91 -1.72 -3.20
N ILE A 149 7.03 -2.12 -3.78
CA ILE A 149 8.08 -1.20 -4.21
C ILE A 149 7.57 -0.26 -5.29
N ASP A 150 6.89 -0.81 -6.28
CA ASP A 150 6.36 -0.05 -7.40
C ASP A 150 5.22 0.87 -6.97
N ALA A 151 4.32 0.42 -6.08
CA ALA A 151 3.29 1.28 -5.48
C ALA A 151 3.92 2.47 -4.73
N ALA A 152 4.99 2.24 -3.97
CA ALA A 152 5.68 3.30 -3.25
C ALA A 152 6.33 4.33 -4.19
N ASN A 153 6.87 3.90 -5.33
CA ASN A 153 7.46 4.77 -6.35
C ASN A 153 6.39 5.56 -7.14
N MET A 154 5.25 4.93 -7.41
CA MET A 154 4.17 5.51 -8.23
C MET A 154 3.25 6.46 -7.47
N ARG A 155 3.30 6.50 -6.14
CA ARG A 155 2.34 7.21 -5.28
C ARG A 155 2.06 8.65 -5.71
N LYS A 156 3.10 9.45 -5.96
CA LYS A 156 2.94 10.87 -6.37
C LYS A 156 2.23 11.01 -7.71
N THR A 157 2.51 10.12 -8.66
CA THR A 157 1.86 10.09 -9.97
C THR A 157 0.39 9.69 -9.83
N TYR A 158 0.11 8.66 -9.02
CA TYR A 158 -1.23 8.15 -8.79
C TYR A 158 -2.20 9.17 -8.19
N GLN A 159 -1.70 10.10 -7.36
CA GLN A 159 -2.55 11.17 -6.81
C GLN A 159 -3.22 12.01 -7.91
N ARG A 160 -2.57 12.18 -9.06
CA ARG A 160 -3.00 13.11 -10.12
C ARG A 160 -3.61 12.42 -11.33
N ASN A 161 -3.40 11.12 -11.47
CA ASN A 161 -3.78 10.34 -12.65
C ASN A 161 -4.72 9.20 -12.28
N THR A 162 -5.35 8.57 -13.28
CA THR A 162 -6.03 7.29 -13.05
C THR A 162 -5.03 6.15 -12.81
N LEU A 163 -5.50 4.97 -12.40
CA LEU A 163 -4.60 3.83 -12.19
C LEU A 163 -3.98 3.38 -13.51
N SER A 164 -4.77 3.28 -14.59
CA SER A 164 -4.26 2.91 -15.92
C SER A 164 -3.20 3.88 -16.42
N GLU A 165 -3.45 5.20 -16.34
CA GLU A 165 -2.49 6.24 -16.71
C GLU A 165 -1.21 6.19 -15.87
N THR A 166 -1.34 5.90 -14.57
CA THR A 166 -0.21 5.77 -13.65
C THR A 166 0.69 4.61 -14.06
N LEU A 167 0.09 3.44 -14.31
CA LEU A 167 0.83 2.22 -14.70
C LEU A 167 1.49 2.37 -16.07
N LEU A 168 0.78 2.95 -17.05
CA LEU A 168 1.34 3.26 -18.36
C LEU A 168 2.50 4.26 -18.28
N THR A 169 2.41 5.26 -17.41
CA THR A 169 3.49 6.24 -17.20
C THR A 169 4.70 5.62 -16.52
N TYR A 170 4.47 4.72 -15.57
CA TYR A 170 5.52 4.12 -14.77
C TYR A 170 6.27 3.02 -15.53
N TYR A 171 5.56 2.08 -16.16
CA TYR A 171 6.12 0.94 -16.89
C TYR A 171 6.33 1.18 -18.40
N GLY A 172 6.00 2.36 -18.90
CA GLY A 172 6.11 2.70 -20.32
C GLY A 172 7.44 3.33 -20.74
N LYS A 173 8.47 3.36 -19.88
CA LYS A 173 9.74 4.02 -20.18
C LYS A 173 10.76 3.01 -20.72
N ASP A 174 11.58 3.47 -21.66
CA ASP A 174 12.62 2.64 -22.30
C ASP A 174 13.74 2.17 -21.34
N THR A 175 13.77 2.68 -20.10
CA THR A 175 14.75 2.33 -19.06
C THR A 175 14.20 1.40 -17.98
N ASP A 176 12.97 0.91 -18.12
CA ASP A 176 12.31 0.17 -17.05
C ASP A 176 12.93 -1.22 -16.87
N SER A 177 13.40 -1.46 -15.65
CA SER A 177 13.88 -2.75 -15.18
C SER A 177 13.68 -2.84 -13.68
N ALA A 178 13.60 -4.06 -13.15
CA ALA A 178 13.48 -4.27 -11.71
C ALA A 178 14.58 -3.53 -10.93
N GLU A 179 15.83 -3.61 -11.40
CA GLU A 179 16.99 -2.98 -10.72
C GLU A 179 16.85 -1.46 -10.62
N GLU A 180 16.32 -0.79 -11.65
CA GLU A 180 16.07 0.65 -11.67
C GLU A 180 14.94 1.05 -10.71
N HIS A 181 13.86 0.27 -10.66
CA HIS A 181 12.74 0.52 -9.74
C HIS A 181 13.14 0.34 -8.27
N LEU A 182 13.91 -0.71 -7.97
CA LEU A 182 14.50 -0.90 -6.64
C LEU A 182 15.46 0.26 -6.30
N GLY A 183 16.26 0.71 -7.27
CA GLY A 183 17.17 1.86 -7.13
C GLY A 183 16.44 3.16 -6.84
N GLN A 184 15.34 3.43 -7.54
CA GLN A 184 14.47 4.57 -7.29
C GLN A 184 13.92 4.54 -5.87
N PHE A 185 13.41 3.38 -5.43
CA PHE A 185 12.83 3.22 -4.11
C PHE A 185 13.83 3.49 -3.00
N VAL A 186 15.04 2.90 -3.09
CA VAL A 186 16.12 3.16 -2.13
C VAL A 186 16.48 4.64 -2.09
N SER A 187 16.61 5.26 -3.27
CA SER A 187 16.99 6.67 -3.40
C SER A 187 15.96 7.62 -2.81
N ASP A 188 14.68 7.35 -3.03
CA ASP A 188 13.61 8.25 -2.64
C ASP A 188 13.24 8.08 -1.15
N ARG A 189 13.46 6.90 -0.55
CA ARG A 189 13.02 6.59 0.82
C ARG A 189 14.12 6.53 1.87
N PHE A 190 15.30 6.02 1.52
CA PHE A 190 16.33 5.71 2.52
C PHE A 190 17.59 6.56 2.39
N PHE A 191 17.91 7.01 1.17
CA PHE A 191 19.09 7.84 0.90
C PHE A 191 20.40 7.26 1.49
N ALA A 192 20.56 5.94 1.36
CA ALA A 192 21.70 5.20 1.90
C ALA A 192 22.77 4.95 0.83
N ASP A 193 24.05 5.12 1.19
CA ASP A 193 25.20 4.95 0.29
C ASP A 193 25.99 3.66 0.58
N SER A 194 25.65 2.95 1.66
CA SER A 194 26.25 1.70 2.09
C SER A 194 25.20 0.70 2.56
N LYS A 195 25.61 -0.58 2.63
CA LYS A 195 24.75 -1.66 3.12
C LYS A 195 24.31 -1.40 4.55
N GLU A 196 25.25 -1.02 5.42
CA GLU A 196 24.99 -0.77 6.83
C GLU A 196 24.05 0.43 7.05
N GLU A 197 24.19 1.49 6.23
CA GLU A 197 23.26 2.62 6.25
C GLU A 197 21.86 2.23 5.77
N LEU A 198 21.76 1.37 4.76
CA LEU A 198 20.48 0.90 4.26
C LEU A 198 19.75 0.02 5.29
N GLU A 199 20.44 -0.93 5.92
CA GLU A 199 19.90 -1.73 7.03
C GLU A 199 19.35 -0.84 8.16
N GLN A 200 20.10 0.20 8.53
CA GLN A 200 19.66 1.16 9.56
C GLN A 200 18.47 2.00 9.11
N ALA A 201 18.48 2.48 7.86
CA ALA A 201 17.42 3.32 7.32
C ALA A 201 16.11 2.55 7.15
N VAL A 202 16.14 1.31 6.65
CA VAL A 202 14.96 0.44 6.54
C VAL A 202 14.37 0.17 7.93
N PHE A 203 15.19 -0.27 8.88
CA PHE A 203 14.69 -0.56 10.24
C PHE A 203 14.18 0.71 10.93
N SER A 204 14.86 1.84 10.77
CA SER A 204 14.41 3.12 11.33
C SER A 204 13.08 3.55 10.71
N GLY A 205 12.99 3.60 9.38
CA GLY A 205 11.77 3.98 8.67
C GLY A 205 10.59 3.10 9.08
N TYR A 206 10.80 1.79 9.14
CA TYR A 206 9.81 0.84 9.64
C TYR A 206 9.38 1.15 11.08
N ARG A 207 10.33 1.29 12.02
CA ARG A 207 10.03 1.47 13.44
C ARG A 207 9.43 2.83 13.79
N THR A 208 9.74 3.87 13.02
CA THR A 208 9.26 5.24 13.27
C THR A 208 7.99 5.58 12.50
N HIS A 209 7.55 4.72 11.58
CA HIS A 209 6.32 4.94 10.86
C HIS A 209 5.12 4.97 11.81
N TRP A 210 4.21 5.91 11.59
CA TRP A 210 3.16 6.25 12.56
C TRP A 210 2.14 5.13 12.77
N LEU A 211 1.92 4.26 11.76
CA LEU A 211 1.04 3.09 11.83
C LEU A 211 1.69 1.80 12.34
N THR A 212 3.00 1.81 12.61
CA THR A 212 3.71 0.58 12.93
C THR A 212 3.21 -0.05 14.22
N GLN A 213 2.80 0.74 15.22
CA GLN A 213 2.30 0.18 16.47
C GLN A 213 0.96 -0.57 16.28
N GLU A 214 0.09 -0.05 15.42
CA GLU A 214 -1.18 -0.66 15.04
C GLU A 214 -0.96 -1.96 14.27
N LEU A 215 -0.01 -1.97 13.33
CA LEU A 215 0.37 -3.16 12.58
C LEU A 215 0.93 -4.24 13.51
N LEU A 216 1.89 -3.90 14.37
CA LEU A 216 2.45 -4.85 15.34
C LEU A 216 1.35 -5.47 16.21
N THR A 217 0.40 -4.64 16.68
CA THR A 217 -0.75 -5.12 17.47
C THR A 217 -1.63 -6.07 16.66
N ALA A 218 -1.90 -5.77 15.39
CA ALA A 218 -2.72 -6.60 14.51
C ALA A 218 -2.09 -7.98 14.23
N PHE A 219 -0.76 -8.04 14.22
CA PHE A 219 0.00 -9.28 14.05
C PHE A 219 0.45 -9.93 15.37
N GLU A 220 -0.02 -9.48 16.54
CA GLU A 220 0.41 -10.05 17.83
C GLU A 220 1.94 -10.02 18.02
N LEU A 221 2.57 -8.94 17.56
CA LEU A 221 3.98 -8.61 17.75
C LEU A 221 4.15 -7.52 18.80
N ASP A 222 5.18 -7.64 19.61
CA ASP A 222 5.62 -6.61 20.55
C ASP A 222 6.96 -6.01 20.10
N ALA A 223 7.01 -4.68 20.05
CA ALA A 223 8.18 -3.94 19.58
C ALA A 223 9.47 -4.23 20.37
N SER A 224 9.34 -4.57 21.66
CA SER A 224 10.47 -4.82 22.55
C SER A 224 10.81 -6.30 22.65
N GLU A 225 9.80 -7.17 22.74
CA GLU A 225 10.01 -8.62 22.87
C GLU A 225 10.41 -9.25 21.54
N ASP A 226 9.87 -8.76 20.42
CA ASP A 226 10.11 -9.33 19.08
C ASP A 226 11.14 -8.54 18.26
N GLN A 227 11.93 -7.67 18.91
CA GLN A 227 12.90 -6.79 18.24
C GLN A 227 13.86 -7.56 17.32
N SER A 228 14.27 -8.78 17.68
CA SER A 228 15.15 -9.61 16.86
C SER A 228 14.50 -10.00 15.53
N SER A 229 13.22 -10.37 15.54
CA SER A 229 12.48 -10.77 14.33
C SER A 229 12.19 -9.56 13.45
N LEU A 230 11.81 -8.43 14.06
CA LEU A 230 11.61 -7.16 13.37
C LEU A 230 12.90 -6.70 12.67
N LYS A 231 14.04 -6.76 13.36
CA LYS A 231 15.33 -6.39 12.79
C LYS A 231 15.78 -7.36 11.71
N LEU A 232 15.57 -8.66 11.90
CA LEU A 232 15.92 -9.68 10.90
C LEU A 232 15.13 -9.50 9.61
N ALA A 233 13.82 -9.21 9.69
CA ALA A 233 13.00 -8.89 8.53
C ALA A 233 13.52 -7.65 7.79
N SER A 234 13.78 -6.56 8.50
CA SER A 234 14.31 -5.32 7.90
C SER A 234 15.68 -5.51 7.25
N ASP A 235 16.57 -6.26 7.90
CA ASP A 235 17.89 -6.57 7.36
C ASP A 235 17.79 -7.45 6.11
N THR A 236 16.83 -8.38 6.06
CA THR A 236 16.63 -9.24 4.90
C THR A 236 16.20 -8.43 3.67
N MET A 237 15.26 -7.50 3.84
CA MET A 237 14.85 -6.56 2.80
C MET A 237 16.02 -5.65 2.37
N ALA A 238 16.74 -5.07 3.33
CA ALA A 238 17.87 -4.19 3.05
C ALA A 238 19.00 -4.90 2.30
N ASP A 239 19.32 -6.14 2.69
CA ASP A 239 20.32 -6.98 2.02
C ASP A 239 19.94 -7.26 0.56
N TYR A 240 18.67 -7.57 0.32
CA TYR A 240 18.15 -7.78 -1.04
C TYR A 240 18.22 -6.50 -1.87
N LEU A 241 17.71 -5.37 -1.34
CA LEU A 241 17.78 -4.08 -2.01
C LEU A 241 19.22 -3.68 -2.35
N TYR A 242 20.15 -3.86 -1.41
CA TYR A 242 21.56 -3.53 -1.65
C TYR A 242 22.19 -4.39 -2.77
N ALA A 243 21.79 -5.66 -2.87
CA ALA A 243 22.34 -6.59 -3.86
C ALA A 243 21.74 -6.41 -5.27
N HIS A 244 20.50 -5.93 -5.37
CA HIS A 244 19.71 -5.95 -6.60
C HIS A 244 19.33 -4.55 -7.12
N ALA A 245 19.38 -3.51 -6.29
CA ALA A 245 19.08 -2.15 -6.73
C ALA A 245 20.25 -1.56 -7.54
N LYS A 246 19.92 -0.87 -8.62
CA LYS A 246 20.86 0.02 -9.31
C LYS A 246 20.94 1.34 -8.54
N LEU A 247 21.84 1.39 -7.56
CA LEU A 247 22.04 2.58 -6.74
C LEU A 247 22.60 3.75 -7.57
N PRO A 248 22.20 5.01 -7.30
CA PRO A 248 22.74 6.19 -7.98
C PRO A 248 24.25 6.30 -7.81
N GLU A 249 24.94 6.88 -8.78
CA GLU A 249 26.34 7.25 -8.60
C GLU A 249 26.46 8.27 -7.45
N THR A 250 27.45 8.05 -6.58
CA THR A 250 27.70 8.87 -5.38
C THR A 250 27.81 10.36 -5.74
N GLY A 251 26.90 11.18 -5.20
CA GLY A 251 26.85 12.64 -5.43
C GLY A 251 25.50 13.19 -5.94
N GLN A 252 24.58 12.35 -6.44
CA GLN A 252 23.22 12.79 -6.82
C GLN A 252 22.23 12.83 -5.66
N ILE A 253 22.53 12.11 -4.57
CA ILE A 253 21.64 11.89 -3.41
C ILE A 253 21.52 13.16 -2.54
N GLU A 254 22.59 13.97 -2.42
CA GLU A 254 22.54 15.23 -1.64
C GLU A 254 21.51 16.22 -2.20
N THR A 255 21.40 16.34 -3.53
CA THR A 255 20.41 17.22 -4.18
C THR A 255 18.96 16.79 -3.96
N LYS A 256 18.68 15.47 -3.88
CA LYS A 256 17.30 14.97 -3.67
C LYS A 256 16.81 15.15 -2.23
N LYS A 257 17.71 15.15 -1.23
CA LYS A 257 17.33 15.36 0.19
C LYS A 257 16.68 16.72 0.45
N GLU A 258 17.00 17.75 -0.34
CA GLU A 258 16.46 19.10 -0.17
C GLU A 258 15.05 19.27 -0.78
N GLU A 259 14.66 18.49 -1.80
CA GLU A 259 13.38 18.62 -2.50
C GLU A 259 12.21 17.84 -1.88
N LEU A 260 12.47 16.86 -1.00
CA LEU A 260 11.41 15.96 -0.48
C LEU A 260 10.68 16.45 0.77
N PHE A 261 11.06 17.60 1.36
CA PHE A 261 10.46 18.14 2.58
C PHE A 261 9.16 18.95 2.37
N GLU A 262 8.68 19.09 1.14
CA GLU A 262 7.38 19.67 0.80
C GLU A 262 6.41 18.58 0.32
N ASP A 263 5.17 18.62 0.80
CA ASP A 263 4.04 17.73 0.50
C ASP A 263 3.95 16.39 1.26
N THR A 264 3.47 16.48 2.51
CA THR A 264 2.67 15.43 3.14
C THR A 264 1.26 15.96 3.43
N GLU A 265 0.49 16.30 2.40
CA GLU A 265 -0.98 16.42 2.54
C GLU A 265 -1.64 15.18 1.91
N PHE A 266 -2.45 14.49 2.72
CA PHE A 266 -3.22 13.31 2.33
C PHE A 266 -4.39 13.72 1.43
N PRO A 267 -4.54 13.17 0.21
CA PRO A 267 -5.62 13.58 -0.70
C PRO A 267 -7.01 13.05 -0.34
N TYR A 268 -7.11 12.02 0.52
CA TYR A 268 -8.40 11.42 0.93
C TYR A 268 -8.83 11.78 2.36
N TRP A 269 -8.02 12.58 3.05
CA TRP A 269 -8.37 13.20 4.31
C TRP A 269 -8.34 14.72 4.10
N SER A 270 -9.36 15.26 3.44
CA SER A 270 -9.70 16.65 3.74
C SER A 270 -10.21 16.64 5.18
N GLU A 271 -9.50 17.29 6.10
CA GLU A 271 -10.11 17.78 7.33
C GLU A 271 -11.18 18.81 6.95
N ASP A 272 -12.34 18.35 6.49
CA ASP A 272 -13.53 19.18 6.48
C ASP A 272 -14.11 19.17 7.91
N THR A 273 -13.30 19.65 8.86
CA THR A 273 -13.75 20.09 10.19
C THR A 273 -14.33 21.51 10.13
N ALA A 274 -14.25 22.18 8.97
CA ALA A 274 -14.87 23.47 8.71
C ALA A 274 -16.32 23.33 8.23
N GLY A 275 -17.12 22.48 8.88
CA GLY A 275 -18.40 22.07 8.29
C GLY A 275 -19.56 21.73 9.21
N MET A 276 -19.52 21.96 10.53
CA MET A 276 -20.74 22.07 11.36
C MET A 276 -20.42 22.53 12.78
N VAL A 277 -20.29 23.85 12.98
CA VAL A 277 -20.60 24.41 14.30
C VAL A 277 -22.11 24.61 14.33
N VAL A 278 -22.84 23.65 14.91
CA VAL A 278 -24.23 23.91 15.31
C VAL A 278 -24.17 24.73 16.59
N THR A 279 -24.34 26.04 16.47
CA THR A 279 -24.65 26.91 17.61
C THR A 279 -26.11 26.67 18.00
N ASP A 280 -26.38 26.32 19.26
CA ASP A 280 -27.74 26.45 19.77
C ASP A 280 -28.12 27.93 19.89
N GLU A 281 -29.42 28.18 20.07
CA GLU A 281 -30.03 29.52 20.08
C GLU A 281 -29.55 30.42 21.25
N THR A 282 -28.63 29.95 22.09
CA THR A 282 -28.05 30.71 23.23
C THR A 282 -26.57 31.04 23.07
N GLY A 283 -25.91 30.56 22.00
CA GLY A 283 -24.57 31.02 21.61
C GLY A 283 -23.41 30.54 22.49
N GLN A 284 -23.52 29.39 23.17
CA GLN A 284 -22.37 28.77 23.85
C GLN A 284 -21.67 27.72 22.96
N VAL A 285 -20.33 27.78 22.95
CA VAL A 285 -19.45 26.79 22.29
C VAL A 285 -18.91 25.84 23.36
N SER A 286 -19.31 24.56 23.34
CA SER A 286 -18.73 23.55 24.22
C SER A 286 -17.40 23.04 23.63
N GLY A 287 -16.29 23.68 24.01
CA GLY A 287 -14.96 23.15 23.74
C GLY A 287 -14.59 22.06 24.74
N ALA A 288 -14.87 20.79 24.41
CA ALA A 288 -14.15 19.61 24.91
C ALA A 288 -14.70 18.34 24.25
N GLY A 289 -13.83 17.62 23.53
CA GLY A 289 -14.01 16.18 23.29
C GLY A 289 -14.49 15.77 21.91
N LEU A 290 -13.54 15.47 21.02
CA LEU A 290 -13.72 14.49 19.94
C LEU A 290 -12.46 13.64 19.71
N ALA A 291 -11.25 14.18 19.93
CA ALA A 291 -10.01 13.41 19.81
C ALA A 291 -9.90 12.23 20.81
N GLY A 292 -10.48 12.36 22.01
CA GLY A 292 -10.45 11.29 23.02
C GLY A 292 -11.49 10.17 22.82
N ILE A 293 -12.51 10.39 21.99
CA ILE A 293 -13.61 9.41 21.81
C ILE A 293 -13.27 8.40 20.71
N ALA A 294 -12.50 8.82 19.69
CA ALA A 294 -11.97 7.91 18.66
C ALA A 294 -11.03 6.84 19.25
N VAL A 295 -10.27 7.20 20.30
CA VAL A 295 -9.32 6.29 20.96
C VAL A 295 -10.02 5.24 21.85
N LEU A 296 -11.18 5.55 22.42
CA LEU A 296 -11.88 4.64 23.35
C LEU A 296 -12.82 3.64 22.66
N LEU A 297 -13.33 3.96 21.46
CA LEU A 297 -14.10 3.00 20.64
C LEU A 297 -13.23 1.91 20.01
N LEU A 298 -11.91 2.12 19.92
CA LEU A 298 -10.94 1.15 19.40
C LEU A 298 -10.91 -0.12 20.25
N VAL A 299 -10.86 -0.03 21.58
CA VAL A 299 -10.64 -1.19 22.48
C VAL A 299 -11.79 -2.21 22.45
N ALA A 300 -13.03 -1.79 22.23
CA ALA A 300 -14.20 -2.69 22.31
C ALA A 300 -14.40 -3.56 21.06
N VAL A 301 -13.91 -3.13 19.90
CA VAL A 301 -14.01 -3.87 18.64
C VAL A 301 -12.89 -4.92 18.50
N PHE A 302 -11.71 -4.66 19.10
CA PHE A 302 -10.54 -5.54 19.03
C PHE A 302 -10.77 -6.95 19.63
N LEU A 303 -11.64 -7.09 20.64
CA LEU A 303 -11.97 -8.40 21.22
C LEU A 303 -12.90 -9.26 20.35
N PHE A 304 -13.60 -8.68 19.37
CA PHE A 304 -14.51 -9.42 18.50
C PHE A 304 -13.80 -10.11 17.32
N ILE A 305 -12.67 -9.55 16.87
CA ILE A 305 -11.96 -10.00 15.66
C ILE A 305 -11.08 -11.24 15.93
N ALA A 306 -10.44 -11.33 17.10
CA ALA A 306 -9.67 -12.53 17.50
C ALA A 306 -10.54 -13.80 17.61
N TRP A 307 -11.86 -13.66 17.75
CA TRP A 307 -12.79 -14.80 17.81
C TRP A 307 -13.08 -15.38 16.42
N ASN A 308 -13.19 -14.56 15.36
CA ASN A 308 -13.80 -14.98 14.10
C ASN A 308 -12.85 -15.50 13.01
N ARG A 309 -11.53 -15.47 13.22
CA ARG A 309 -10.55 -16.09 12.29
C ARG A 309 -10.25 -17.58 12.58
N LYS A 310 -10.98 -18.22 13.51
CA LYS A 310 -10.91 -19.68 13.79
C LYS A 310 -12.06 -20.49 13.19
N LYS A 311 -12.61 -20.10 12.04
CA LYS A 311 -13.53 -20.94 11.27
C LYS A 311 -13.17 -20.96 9.81
#